data_AF-A0A9E3CW65-F1
#
_entry.id   AF-A0A9E3CW65-F1
#
_cell.length_a   1.000
_cell.length_b   1.000
_cell.length_c   1.000
_cell.angle_alpha   90.00
_cell.angle_beta   90.00
_cell.angle_gamma   90.00
#
_symmetry.space_group_name_H-M   'P 1'
#
loop_
_entity.id
_entity.type
_entity.pdbx_description
1 polymer ?
#
loop_
_entity_poly.entity_id
_entity_poly.type
_entity_poly.pdbx_seq_one_letter_code
_entity_poly.pdbx_strand_id
1 'polypeptide(L)'
;MSRAFACAIVLAALAGCGQTNEQFDMRLREMAGTDERGLLGSMGRIPDNSYQLDDATKILQWRWDTSYVSPGVAPMYQRVGRLWMPMGGFPPTVVREECIVEWTVNRGLTQSYRWQGSGCRSVTLIPTPAP
;
A
#
# COMPACT_ATOMS: atom_id res chain seq x y z
N MET A 1 28.75 -23.83 19.85
CA MET A 1 28.56 -22.51 19.19
C MET A 1 27.53 -22.54 18.04
N SER A 2 27.06 -23.69 17.55
CA SER A 2 26.15 -23.75 16.39
C SER A 2 24.67 -23.45 16.66
N ARG A 3 24.20 -23.49 17.92
CA ARG A 3 22.78 -23.26 18.26
C ARG A 3 22.38 -21.78 18.27
N ALA A 4 23.31 -20.88 18.62
CA ALA A 4 23.04 -19.44 18.64
C ALA A 4 22.94 -18.84 17.24
N PHE A 5 23.72 -19.36 16.29
CA PHE A 5 23.70 -18.94 14.88
C PHE A 5 22.39 -19.33 14.18
N ALA A 6 21.83 -20.50 14.52
CA ALA A 6 20.55 -20.96 13.97
C ALA A 6 19.37 -20.08 14.40
N CYS A 7 19.32 -19.61 15.65
CA CYS A 7 18.27 -18.69 16.11
C CYS A 7 18.35 -17.31 15.43
N ALA A 8 19.55 -16.80 15.18
CA ALA A 8 19.73 -15.48 14.55
C ALA A 8 19.22 -15.45 13.10
N ILE A 9 19.39 -16.54 12.34
CA ILE A 9 18.91 -16.66 10.95
C ILE A 9 17.38 -16.73 10.90
N VAL A 10 16.75 -17.41 11.86
CA VAL A 10 15.27 -17.52 11.95
C VAL A 10 14.64 -16.17 12.33
N LEU A 11 15.27 -15.39 13.21
CA LEU A 11 14.81 -14.04 13.57
C LEU A 11 14.97 -13.01 12.44
N ALA A 12 16.00 -13.15 11.60
CA ALA A 12 16.17 -12.30 10.42
C ALA A 12 15.13 -12.58 9.31
N ALA A 13 14.64 -13.82 9.19
CA ALA A 13 13.62 -14.20 8.22
C ALA A 13 12.22 -13.65 8.55
N LEU A 14 11.97 -13.22 9.79
CA LEU A 14 10.68 -12.66 10.24
C LEU A 14 10.57 -11.14 10.04
N ALA A 15 11.66 -10.44 9.71
CA ALA A 15 11.67 -8.98 9.58
C ALA A 15 11.25 -8.47 8.20
N GLY A 16 11.10 -9.36 7.20
CA GLY A 16 10.78 -8.96 5.84
C GLY A 16 9.45 -9.51 5.39
N CYS A 17 8.36 -8.75 5.54
CA CYS A 17 7.15 -8.84 4.70
C CYS A 17 6.22 -7.65 4.94
N GLY A 18 6.70 -6.45 4.61
CA GLY A 18 5.84 -5.27 4.50
C GLY A 18 6.47 -4.32 3.49
N GLN A 19 5.78 -4.05 2.38
CA GLN A 19 6.20 -2.96 1.51
C GLN A 19 6.09 -1.66 2.31
N THR A 20 7.09 -0.80 2.19
CA THR A 20 7.10 0.52 2.86
C THR A 20 6.62 1.60 1.89
N ASN A 21 6.21 2.74 2.44
CA ASN A 21 5.89 3.92 1.63
C ASN A 21 7.09 4.36 0.78
N GLU A 22 8.30 4.19 1.28
CA GLU A 22 9.53 4.50 0.53
C GLU A 22 9.72 3.60 -0.70
N GLN A 23 9.46 2.30 -0.56
CA GLN A 23 9.52 1.37 -1.71
C GLN A 23 8.46 1.70 -2.76
N PHE A 24 7.27 2.12 -2.31
CA PHE A 24 6.22 2.58 -3.21
C PHE A 24 6.62 3.87 -3.95
N ASP A 25 7.16 4.85 -3.23
CA ASP A 25 7.64 6.10 -3.82
C ASP A 25 8.76 5.89 -4.82
N MET A 26 9.73 5.01 -4.53
CA MET A 26 10.79 4.65 -5.47
C MET A 26 10.24 4.08 -6.78
N ARG A 27 9.23 3.18 -6.73
CA ARG A 27 8.61 2.65 -7.95
C ARG A 27 7.89 3.72 -8.75
N LEU A 28 7.18 4.64 -8.10
CA LEU A 28 6.58 5.78 -8.77
C LEU A 28 7.66 6.61 -9.46
N ARG A 29 8.77 6.88 -8.77
CA ARG A 29 9.90 7.63 -9.31
C ARG A 29 10.53 6.97 -10.54
N GLU A 30 10.65 5.65 -10.57
CA GLU A 30 11.16 4.89 -11.72
C GLU A 30 10.27 5.04 -12.96
N MET A 31 8.98 5.31 -12.78
CA MET A 31 8.02 5.53 -13.88
C MET A 31 7.98 6.99 -14.35
N ALA A 32 8.64 7.92 -13.67
CA ALA A 32 8.69 9.31 -14.09
C ALA A 32 9.49 9.46 -15.39
N GLY A 33 8.96 10.23 -16.34
CA GLY A 33 9.54 10.40 -17.68
C GLY A 33 9.14 9.32 -18.69
N THR A 34 8.34 8.32 -18.30
CA THR A 34 7.78 7.33 -19.24
C THR A 34 6.65 7.94 -20.08
N ASP A 35 6.35 7.30 -21.22
CA ASP A 35 5.18 7.67 -22.01
C ASP A 35 3.88 7.25 -21.29
N GLU A 36 2.76 7.92 -21.62
CA GLU A 36 1.46 7.63 -21.01
C GLU A 36 1.07 6.15 -21.14
N ARG A 37 1.37 5.50 -22.28
CA ARG A 37 1.04 4.08 -22.46
C ARG A 37 1.91 3.19 -21.58
N GLY A 38 3.19 3.51 -21.44
CA GLY A 38 4.10 2.89 -20.48
C GLY A 38 3.58 3.01 -19.06
N LEU A 39 3.15 4.20 -18.64
CA LEU A 39 2.54 4.45 -17.34
C LEU A 39 1.26 3.62 -17.14
N LEU A 40 0.36 3.57 -18.12
CA LEU A 40 -0.86 2.77 -18.02
C LEU A 40 -0.55 1.28 -17.85
N GLY A 41 0.49 0.79 -18.53
CA GLY A 41 0.99 -0.58 -18.41
C GLY A 41 1.56 -0.88 -17.02
N SER A 42 2.40 -0.01 -16.48
CA SER A 42 3.02 -0.19 -15.16
C SER A 42 2.04 -0.01 -14.00
N MET A 43 1.06 0.88 -14.15
CA MET A 43 -0.03 1.01 -13.18
C MET A 43 -0.96 -0.22 -13.20
N GLY A 44 -0.92 -1.03 -14.26
CA GLY A 44 -1.65 -2.30 -14.37
C GLY A 44 -3.17 -2.17 -14.47
N ARG A 45 -3.68 -0.95 -14.54
CA ARG A 45 -5.10 -0.62 -14.63
C ARG A 45 -5.31 0.76 -15.27
N ILE A 46 -6.50 0.96 -15.82
CA ILE A 46 -6.96 2.28 -16.26
C ILE A 46 -7.14 3.23 -15.06
N PRO A 47 -6.89 4.54 -15.25
CA PRO A 47 -7.14 5.55 -14.24
C PRO A 47 -8.64 5.65 -13.94
N ASP A 48 -8.99 5.91 -12.68
CA ASP A 48 -10.40 6.12 -12.29
C ASP A 48 -10.92 7.46 -12.76
N ASN A 49 -10.03 8.44 -12.79
CA ASN A 49 -10.36 9.79 -13.22
C ASN A 49 -9.24 10.34 -14.08
N SER A 50 -9.62 11.10 -15.09
CA SER A 50 -8.70 11.80 -15.96
C SER A 50 -9.20 13.22 -16.17
N TYR A 51 -8.38 14.20 -15.81
CA TYR A 51 -8.71 15.60 -15.96
C TYR A 51 -7.76 16.25 -16.95
N GLN A 52 -8.29 16.83 -18.03
CA GLN A 52 -7.48 17.53 -19.00
C GLN A 52 -7.46 19.02 -18.64
N LEU A 53 -6.29 19.55 -18.28
CA LEU A 53 -6.13 20.96 -17.95
C LEU A 53 -6.02 21.78 -19.24
N ASP A 54 -5.17 21.31 -20.14
CA ASP A 54 -4.84 21.95 -21.42
C ASP A 54 -4.69 20.90 -22.51
N ASP A 55 -4.55 21.32 -23.77
CA ASP A 55 -4.29 20.43 -24.91
C ASP A 55 -3.02 19.58 -24.72
N ALA A 56 -2.05 20.08 -23.94
CA ALA A 56 -0.81 19.39 -23.65
C ALA A 56 -0.77 18.72 -22.27
N THR A 57 -1.63 19.10 -21.32
CA THR A 57 -1.49 18.69 -19.91
C THR A 57 -2.72 17.91 -19.44
N LYS A 58 -2.48 16.70 -18.92
CA LYS A 58 -3.50 15.79 -18.40
C LYS A 58 -3.10 15.31 -17.02
N ILE A 59 -4.05 15.26 -16.10
CA ILE A 59 -3.91 14.61 -14.80
C ILE A 59 -4.63 13.27 -14.87
N LEU A 60 -3.95 12.22 -14.44
CA LEU A 60 -4.47 10.87 -14.31
C LEU A 60 -4.51 10.49 -12.84
N GLN A 61 -5.63 9.98 -12.37
CA GLN A 61 -5.83 9.63 -10.98
C GLN A 61 -6.23 8.16 -10.83
N TRP A 62 -5.56 7.49 -9.91
CA TRP A 62 -5.88 6.14 -9.46
C TRP A 62 -6.20 6.16 -7.98
N ARG A 63 -7.22 5.40 -7.60
CA ARG A 63 -7.66 5.21 -6.23
C ARG A 63 -7.80 3.73 -5.93
N TRP A 64 -7.20 3.31 -4.83
CA TRP A 64 -7.40 1.99 -4.24
C TRP A 64 -8.08 2.20 -2.90
N ASP A 65 -9.21 1.51 -2.71
CA ASP A 65 -9.90 1.43 -1.43
C ASP A 65 -9.84 -0.02 -0.99
N THR A 66 -8.97 -0.31 -0.03
CA THR A 66 -8.76 -1.65 0.48
C THR A 66 -9.30 -1.70 1.90
N SER A 67 -10.24 -2.60 2.15
CA SER A 67 -10.75 -2.85 3.50
C SER A 67 -10.36 -4.24 3.97
N TYR A 68 -9.79 -4.35 5.17
CA TYR A 68 -9.53 -5.64 5.81
C TYR A 68 -10.05 -5.65 7.25
N VAL A 69 -10.34 -6.84 7.75
CA VAL A 69 -10.73 -7.05 9.15
C VAL A 69 -9.46 -7.22 9.95
N SER A 70 -9.17 -6.24 10.83
CA SER A 70 -8.14 -6.40 11.85
C SER A 70 -8.66 -7.37 12.91
N PRO A 71 -7.96 -8.50 13.15
CA PRO A 71 -8.43 -9.50 14.11
C PRO A 71 -8.42 -8.91 15.51
N GLY A 72 -9.53 -9.08 16.22
CA GLY A 72 -9.68 -8.73 17.62
C GLY A 72 -8.90 -9.67 18.53
N VAL A 73 -8.72 -9.28 19.80
CA VAL A 73 -8.31 -10.19 20.87
C VAL A 73 -9.52 -10.52 21.73
N ALA A 74 -9.82 -11.81 21.87
CA ALA A 74 -10.92 -12.26 22.71
C ALA A 74 -10.69 -11.84 24.18
N PRO A 75 -11.75 -11.41 24.90
CA PRO A 75 -11.63 -11.06 26.31
C PRO A 75 -11.25 -12.30 27.12
N MET A 76 -10.43 -12.12 28.15
CA MET A 76 -10.22 -13.15 29.17
C MET A 76 -11.33 -13.04 30.21
N TYR A 77 -11.83 -14.15 30.75
CA TYR A 77 -12.86 -14.10 31.78
C TYR A 77 -12.23 -14.35 33.15
N GLN A 78 -12.43 -13.41 34.07
CA GLN A 78 -12.07 -13.59 35.48
C GLN A 78 -13.33 -13.80 36.32
N ARG A 79 -13.22 -14.69 37.30
CA ARG A 79 -14.30 -14.97 38.24
C ARG A 79 -14.24 -14.02 39.42
N VAL A 80 -15.34 -13.33 39.70
CA VAL A 80 -15.52 -12.52 40.91
C VAL A 80 -16.80 -12.98 41.59
N GLY A 81 -16.64 -13.69 42.71
CA GLY A 81 -17.75 -14.40 43.36
C GLY A 81 -18.32 -15.52 42.47
N ARG A 82 -19.65 -15.48 42.23
CA ARG A 82 -20.33 -16.45 41.35
C ARG A 82 -20.44 -15.99 39.89
N LEU A 83 -19.97 -14.79 39.55
CA LEU A 83 -20.12 -14.20 38.22
C LEU A 83 -18.81 -14.27 37.43
N TRP A 84 -18.91 -14.55 36.13
CA TRP A 84 -17.82 -14.41 35.17
C TRP A 84 -17.84 -12.98 34.62
N MET A 85 -16.75 -12.25 34.81
CA MET A 85 -16.58 -10.90 34.25
C MET A 85 -15.50 -10.92 33.16
N PRO A 86 -15.79 -10.38 31.96
CA PRO A 86 -14.77 -10.22 30.93
C PRO A 86 -13.78 -9.13 31.37
N MET A 87 -12.48 -9.39 31.17
CA MET A 87 -11.39 -8.44 31.36
C MET A 87 -10.54 -8.39 30.10
N GLY A 88 -10.29 -7.16 29.64
CA GLY A 88 -9.51 -6.90 28.43
C GLY A 88 -10.20 -7.40 27.15
N GLY A 89 -9.41 -7.55 26.10
CA GLY A 89 -9.89 -7.87 24.76
C GLY A 89 -10.36 -6.65 23.96
N PHE A 90 -10.28 -6.76 22.65
CA PHE A 90 -10.82 -5.76 21.72
C PHE A 90 -11.52 -6.49 20.57
N PRO A 91 -12.72 -6.04 20.17
CA PRO A 91 -13.44 -6.66 19.06
C PRO A 91 -12.67 -6.48 17.74
N PRO A 92 -12.89 -7.38 16.75
CA PRO A 92 -12.35 -7.17 15.42
C PRO A 92 -12.91 -5.88 14.83
N THR A 93 -12.05 -5.10 14.18
CA THR A 93 -12.43 -3.83 13.56
C THR A 93 -12.18 -3.88 12.06
N VAL A 94 -13.07 -3.26 11.28
CA VAL A 94 -12.84 -3.08 9.85
C VAL A 94 -11.95 -1.86 9.67
N VAL A 95 -10.74 -2.07 9.17
CA VAL A 95 -9.83 -0.99 8.80
C VAL A 95 -10.01 -0.74 7.31
N ARG A 96 -10.23 0.52 6.95
CA ARG A 96 -10.25 0.97 5.56
C ARG A 96 -8.98 1.76 5.31
N GLU A 97 -8.23 1.35 4.31
CA GLU A 97 -7.03 2.04 3.86
C GLU A 97 -7.27 2.53 2.44
N GLU A 98 -7.17 3.85 2.26
CA GLU A 98 -7.22 4.48 0.95
C GLU A 98 -5.81 4.78 0.45
N CYS A 99 -5.63 4.66 -0.87
CA CYS A 99 -4.47 5.18 -1.58
C CYS A 99 -4.95 5.91 -2.83
N ILE A 100 -4.50 7.15 -3.00
CA ILE A 100 -4.73 7.94 -4.20
C ILE A 100 -3.38 8.27 -4.80
N VAL A 101 -3.22 8.02 -6.10
CA VAL A 101 -2.04 8.38 -6.89
C VAL A 101 -2.49 9.25 -8.05
N GLU A 102 -1.85 10.41 -8.19
CA GLU A 102 -2.10 11.38 -9.24
C GLU A 102 -0.82 11.55 -10.06
N TRP A 103 -0.95 11.46 -11.37
CA TRP A 103 0.11 11.68 -12.33
C TRP A 103 -0.21 12.88 -13.20
N THR A 104 0.74 13.80 -13.33
CA THR A 104 0.67 14.88 -14.32
C THR A 104 1.45 14.44 -15.55
N VAL A 105 0.73 14.30 -16.66
CA VAL A 105 1.24 13.97 -17.98
C VAL A 105 1.25 15.23 -18.82
N ASN A 106 2.39 15.53 -19.44
CA ASN A 106 2.56 16.68 -20.33
C ASN A 106 3.10 16.20 -21.68
N ARG A 107 2.39 16.51 -22.77
CA ARG A 107 2.68 16.07 -24.14
C ARG A 107 2.89 14.56 -24.25
N GLY A 108 2.12 13.78 -23.49
CA GLY A 108 2.18 12.32 -23.46
C GLY A 108 3.33 11.71 -22.65
N LEU A 109 4.09 12.53 -21.90
CA LEU A 109 5.16 12.08 -20.99
C LEU A 109 4.80 12.37 -19.54
N THR A 110 5.12 11.45 -18.64
CA THR A 110 4.89 11.65 -17.21
C THR A 110 5.90 12.65 -16.64
N GLN A 111 5.42 13.76 -16.05
CA GLN A 111 6.29 14.80 -15.48
C GLN A 111 6.40 14.70 -13.97
N SER A 112 5.26 14.68 -13.28
CA SER A 112 5.21 14.68 -11.82
C SER A 112 4.15 13.71 -11.33
N TYR A 113 4.35 13.24 -10.11
CA TYR A 113 3.39 12.40 -9.41
C TYR A 113 3.17 12.90 -8.00
N ARG A 114 2.02 12.57 -7.45
CA ARG A 114 1.67 12.75 -6.05
C ARG A 114 0.94 11.51 -5.59
N TRP A 115 1.17 11.10 -4.35
CA TRP A 115 0.41 10.04 -3.73
C TRP A 115 -0.01 10.45 -2.32
N GLN A 116 -1.13 9.89 -1.85
CA GLN A 116 -1.67 10.15 -0.53
C GLN A 116 -2.48 8.95 -0.02
N GLY A 117 -2.51 8.78 1.30
CA GLY A 117 -3.25 7.70 1.96
C GLY A 117 -2.36 6.60 2.54
N SER A 118 -2.81 5.98 3.63
CA SER A 118 -2.07 4.95 4.38
C SER A 118 -2.03 3.61 3.65
N GLY A 119 -2.91 3.39 2.67
CA GLY A 119 -3.03 2.14 1.92
C GLY A 119 -2.01 1.96 0.81
N CYS A 120 -1.24 3.01 0.46
CA CYS A 120 -0.34 2.96 -0.70
C CYS A 120 0.75 1.89 -0.59
N ARG A 121 1.18 1.59 0.63
CA ARG A 121 2.10 0.48 0.92
C ARG A 121 1.59 -0.91 0.53
N SER A 122 0.27 -1.10 0.43
CA SER A 122 -0.33 -2.39 0.05
C SER A 122 -0.58 -2.52 -1.45
N VAL A 123 -0.39 -1.43 -2.20
CA VAL A 123 -0.62 -1.39 -3.65
C VAL A 123 0.58 -2.00 -4.37
N THR A 124 0.33 -3.01 -5.19
CA THR A 124 1.35 -3.59 -6.07
C THR A 124 1.29 -2.92 -7.43
N LEU A 125 2.35 -2.19 -7.77
CA LEU A 125 2.58 -1.62 -9.11
C LEU A 125 3.39 -2.61 -9.94
N ILE A 126 3.10 -2.71 -11.23
CA ILE A 126 3.82 -3.59 -12.15
C ILE A 126 5.07 -2.84 -12.62
N PRO A 127 6.28 -3.41 -12.48
CA PRO A 127 7.46 -2.79 -13.05
C PRO A 127 7.29 -2.68 -14.57
N THR A 128 7.46 -1.47 -15.11
CA THR A 128 7.44 -1.24 -16.55
C THR A 128 8.55 -2.10 -17.18
N PRO A 129 8.27 -2.91 -18.22
CA PRO A 129 9.35 -3.53 -18.97
C PRO A 129 10.22 -2.43 -19.57
N ALA A 130 11.54 -2.59 -19.47
CA ALA A 130 12.48 -1.67 -20.12
C ALA A 130 12.21 -1.63 -21.63
N PRO A 131 12.32 -0.45 -22.28
CA PRO A 131 12.15 -0.29 -23.72
C PRO A 131 13.17 -1.09 -24.53
#